data_AF-A0A944CJY2-F1
#
_entry.id   AF-A0A944CJY2-F1
#
_cell.length_a   1.000
_cell.length_b   1.000
_cell.length_c   1.000
_cell.angle_alpha   90.00
_cell.angle_beta   90.00
_cell.angle_gamma   90.00
#
_symmetry.space_group_name_H-M   'P 1'
#
loop_
_entity.id
_entity.type
_entity.pdbx_description
1 polymer ?
#
loop_
_entity_poly.entity_id
_entity_poly.type
_entity_poly.pdbx_seq_one_letter_code
_entity_poly.pdbx_strand_id
1 'polypeptide(L)'
;MKWLWVLMLSIISVLFLIKGIELWSVIDHVDGDGIGITFLGFSINDRVLNESISGYALGFTIASIIPFLVAANIALRAKIKKNLNAEKI
;
A
#
# COMPACT_ATOMS: atom_id res chain seq x y z
N MET A 1 2.83 -22.26 -0.95
CA MET A 1 3.57 -21.08 -1.47
C MET A 1 2.69 -19.93 -1.97
N LYS A 2 1.67 -20.13 -2.82
CA LYS A 2 0.85 -19.01 -3.35
C LYS A 2 0.18 -18.15 -2.27
N TRP A 3 -0.30 -18.77 -1.19
CA TRP A 3 -0.90 -18.06 -0.05
C TRP A 3 0.11 -17.23 0.76
N LEU A 4 1.39 -17.63 0.80
CA LEU A 4 2.46 -16.84 1.40
C LEU A 4 2.65 -15.53 0.62
N TRP A 5 2.66 -15.60 -0.71
CA TRP A 5 2.73 -14.41 -1.56
C TRP A 5 1.53 -13.49 -1.40
N VAL A 6 0.32 -14.05 -1.32
CA VAL A 6 -0.90 -13.27 -1.04
C VAL A 6 -0.77 -12.55 0.31
N LEU A 7 -0.38 -13.25 1.37
CA LEU A 7 -0.19 -12.66 2.70
C LEU A 7 0.85 -11.53 2.68
N MET A 8 2.00 -11.77 2.08
CA MET A 8 3.09 -10.79 2.02
C MET A 8 2.68 -9.53 1.25
N LEU A 9 2.04 -9.69 0.09
CA LEU A 9 1.55 -8.57 -0.72
C LEU A 9 0.45 -7.79 0.00
N SER A 10 -0.45 -8.46 0.73
CA SER A 10 -1.46 -7.80 1.55
C SER A 10 -0.83 -6.97 2.67
N ILE A 11 0.18 -7.50 3.37
CA ILE A 11 0.89 -6.75 4.42
C ILE A 11 1.55 -5.50 3.82
N ILE A 12 2.27 -5.65 2.70
CA ILE A 12 2.91 -4.51 2.02
C ILE A 12 1.86 -3.46 1.61
N SER A 13 0.75 -3.89 1.00
CA SER A 13 -0.35 -3.00 0.62
C SER A 13 -0.88 -2.20 1.81
N VAL A 14 -1.15 -2.86 2.94
CA VAL A 14 -1.64 -2.20 4.16
C VAL A 14 -0.63 -1.21 4.70
N LEU A 15 0.67 -1.52 4.70
CA LEU A 15 1.72 -0.61 5.15
C LEU A 15 1.78 0.67 4.31
N PHE A 16 1.71 0.54 2.97
CA PHE A 16 1.63 1.69 2.07
C PHE A 16 0.37 2.53 2.32
N LEU A 17 -0.78 1.87 2.52
CA LEU A 17 -2.05 2.55 2.76
C LEU A 17 -2.04 3.32 4.09
N ILE A 18 -1.53 2.71 5.16
CA ILE A 18 -1.38 3.36 6.47
C ILE A 18 -0.53 4.62 6.33
N LYS A 19 0.61 4.54 5.62
CA LYS A 19 1.47 5.71 5.44
C LYS A 19 0.80 6.81 4.61
N GLY A 20 0.05 6.42 3.58
CA GLY A 20 -0.76 7.36 2.80
C GLY A 20 -1.77 8.10 3.67
N ILE A 21 -2.54 7.37 4.48
CA ILE A 21 -3.54 7.93 5.41
C ILE A 21 -2.88 8.82 6.47
N GLU A 22 -1.75 8.40 7.04
CA GLU A 22 -0.97 9.19 8.00
C GLU A 22 -0.59 10.55 7.40
N LEU A 23 -0.05 10.55 6.17
CA LEU A 23 0.29 11.80 5.48
C LEU A 23 -0.96 12.63 5.21
N TRP A 24 -2.06 12.05 4.74
CA TRP A 24 -3.33 12.76 4.55
C TRP A 24 -3.83 13.43 5.83
N SER A 25 -3.68 12.78 6.98
CA SER A 25 -4.14 13.32 8.27
C SER A 25 -3.31 14.49 8.79
N VAL A 26 -2.05 14.59 8.36
CA VAL A 26 -1.10 15.56 8.88
C VAL A 26 -1.02 16.82 8.01
N ILE A 27 -1.49 16.80 6.75
CA ILE A 27 -1.43 17.94 5.79
C ILE A 27 -1.92 19.26 6.40
N ASP A 28 -3.06 19.26 7.10
CA ASP A 28 -3.64 20.49 7.66
C ASP A 28 -2.96 20.96 8.95
N HIS A 29 -2.02 20.17 9.49
CA HIS A 29 -1.36 20.40 10.78
C HIS A 29 0.16 20.57 10.65
N VAL A 30 0.70 20.67 9.43
CA VAL A 30 2.13 20.91 9.20
C VAL A 30 2.45 22.39 9.27
N ASP A 31 3.26 22.75 10.27
CA ASP A 31 3.88 24.06 10.37
C ASP A 31 4.75 24.35 9.15
N GLY A 32 4.91 25.63 8.79
CA GLY A 32 5.61 26.07 7.58
C GLY A 32 7.08 25.64 7.43
N ASP A 33 7.65 24.93 8.41
CA ASP A 33 8.99 24.36 8.35
C ASP A 33 9.05 22.96 7.69
N GLY A 34 7.88 22.36 7.40
CA GLY A 34 7.75 21.07 6.73
C GLY A 34 7.92 19.86 7.66
N ILE A 35 7.80 18.65 7.09
CA ILE A 35 7.97 17.38 7.82
C ILE A 35 8.95 16.44 7.12
N GLY A 36 9.62 15.60 7.90
CA GLY A 36 10.33 14.43 7.36
C GLY A 36 9.38 13.28 7.07
N ILE A 37 9.57 12.59 5.94
CA ILE A 37 8.80 11.40 5.57
C ILE A 37 9.67 10.17 5.70
N THR A 38 9.30 9.29 6.62
CA THR A 38 9.93 7.99 6.85
C THR A 38 8.98 6.84 6.51
N PHE A 39 9.51 5.75 5.97
CA PHE A 39 8.74 4.54 5.67
C PHE A 39 9.59 3.29 5.93
N LEU A 40 9.03 2.32 6.65
CA LEU A 40 9.70 1.06 7.01
C LEU A 40 11.07 1.26 7.70
N GLY A 41 11.22 2.34 8.48
CA GLY A 41 12.47 2.66 9.17
C GLY A 41 13.51 3.39 8.32
N PHE A 42 13.21 3.69 7.04
CA PHE A 42 14.07 4.47 6.17
C PHE A 42 13.54 5.89 5.99
N SER A 43 14.43 6.88 6.01
CA SER A 43 14.08 8.24 5.58
C SER A 43 13.97 8.27 4.07
N ILE A 44 12.85 8.73 3.55
CA ILE A 44 12.65 8.98 2.12
C ILE A 44 13.09 10.40 1.81
N ASN A 45 12.68 11.34 2.66
CA ASN A 45 13.07 12.73 2.57
C ASN A 45 13.01 13.36 3.96
N ASP A 46 14.08 14.02 4.35
CA ASP A 46 14.21 14.62 5.67
C ASP A 46 13.39 15.90 5.82
N ARG A 47 13.01 16.55 4.71
CA ARG A 47 12.18 17.77 4.73
C ARG A 47 11.31 17.90 3.48
N VAL A 48 10.00 17.85 3.70
CA VAL A 48 8.96 18.04 2.68
C VAL A 48 8.09 19.22 3.06
N LEU A 49 8.00 20.20 2.15
CA LEU A 49 7.11 21.36 2.30
C LEU A 49 5.65 20.94 2.23
N ASN A 50 4.76 21.68 2.91
CA ASN A 50 3.34 21.33 3.03
C ASN A 50 2.67 21.08 1.66
N GLU A 51 2.96 21.93 0.68
CA GLU A 51 2.45 21.79 -0.70
C GLU A 51 2.77 20.44 -1.36
N SER A 52 3.89 19.82 -0.99
CA SER A 52 4.35 18.55 -1.55
C SER A 52 3.83 17.32 -0.81
N ILE A 53 3.35 17.46 0.44
CA ILE A 53 2.89 16.33 1.27
C ILE A 53 1.74 15.58 0.60
N SER A 54 0.81 16.32 -0.02
CA SER A 54 -0.31 15.74 -0.77
C SER A 54 0.16 14.80 -1.90
N GLY A 55 1.26 15.14 -2.58
CA GLY A 55 1.86 14.32 -3.62
C GLY A 55 2.42 13.00 -3.07
N TYR A 56 3.11 13.05 -1.93
CA TYR A 56 3.57 11.83 -1.25
C TYR A 56 2.40 10.99 -0.72
N ALA A 57 1.39 11.63 -0.12
CA ALA A 57 0.19 10.95 0.38
C ALA A 57 -0.52 10.20 -0.76
N LEU A 58 -0.75 10.86 -1.90
CA LEU A 58 -1.27 10.23 -3.11
C LEU A 58 -0.39 9.10 -3.60
N GLY A 59 0.93 9.30 -3.65
CA GLY A 59 1.90 8.29 -4.08
C GLY A 59 1.80 7.02 -3.25
N PHE A 60 1.77 7.14 -1.92
CA PHE A 60 1.60 6.00 -1.00
C PHE A 60 0.23 5.32 -1.15
N THR A 61 -0.84 6.10 -1.27
CA THR A 61 -2.19 5.56 -1.50
C THR A 61 -2.27 4.77 -2.81
N ILE A 62 -1.78 5.32 -3.92
CA ILE A 62 -1.78 4.63 -5.22
C ILE A 62 -0.86 3.39 -5.18
N ALA A 63 0.33 3.51 -4.57
CA ALA A 63 1.26 2.40 -4.43
C ALA A 63 0.69 1.23 -3.61
N SER A 64 -0.27 1.48 -2.70
CA SER A 64 -0.97 0.41 -1.96
C SER A 64 -1.88 -0.45 -2.83
N ILE A 65 -2.42 0.10 -3.93
CA ILE A 65 -3.41 -0.55 -4.80
C ILE A 65 -2.76 -1.66 -5.62
N ILE A 66 -1.54 -1.43 -6.12
CA ILE A 66 -0.83 -2.38 -7.00
C ILE A 66 -0.64 -3.75 -6.32
N PRO A 67 0.02 -3.88 -5.15
CA PRO A 67 0.19 -5.17 -4.49
C PRO A 67 -1.15 -5.80 -4.07
N PHE A 68 -2.15 -4.98 -3.72
CA PHE A 68 -3.51 -5.47 -3.44
C PHE A 68 -4.14 -6.14 -4.67
N LEU A 69 -4.09 -5.50 -5.84
CA LEU A 69 -4.64 -6.05 -7.08
C LEU A 69 -3.91 -7.34 -7.49
N VAL A 70 -2.59 -7.40 -7.31
CA VAL A 70 -1.81 -8.61 -7.59
C VAL A 70 -2.22 -9.75 -6.63
N ALA A 71 -2.33 -9.47 -5.33
CA ALA A 71 -2.77 -10.45 -4.34
C ALA A 71 -4.19 -10.97 -4.64
N ALA A 72 -5.11 -10.07 -4.98
CA ALA A 72 -6.48 -10.40 -5.38
C ALA A 72 -6.49 -11.28 -6.63
N ASN A 73 -5.69 -10.96 -7.65
CA ASN A 73 -5.60 -11.76 -8.87
C ASN A 73 -5.13 -13.19 -8.60
N ILE A 74 -4.11 -13.36 -7.75
CA ILE A 74 -3.59 -14.68 -7.35
C ILE A 74 -4.69 -15.49 -6.63
N ALA A 75 -5.38 -14.86 -5.67
CA ALA A 75 -6.45 -15.50 -4.91
C ALA A 75 -7.64 -15.90 -5.78
N LEU A 76 -8.08 -15.00 -6.69
CA LEU A 76 -9.17 -15.26 -7.63
C LEU A 76 -8.85 -16.42 -8.56
N ARG A 77 -7.64 -16.43 -9.16
CA ARG A 77 -7.19 -17.54 -10.03
C ARG A 77 -7.15 -18.87 -9.27
N ALA A 78 -6.71 -18.86 -8.01
CA ALA A 78 -6.69 -20.06 -7.18
C ALA A 78 -8.11 -20.59 -6.92
N LYS A 79 -9.06 -19.70 -6.65
CA LYS A 79 -10.48 -20.05 -6.43
C LYS A 79 -11.12 -20.62 -7.70
N ILE A 80 -10.92 -20.00 -8.86
CA ILE A 80 -11.46 -20.47 -10.15
C ILE A 80 -10.92 -21.87 -10.46
N LYS A 81 -9.61 -22.09 -10.32
CA LYS A 81 -9.01 -23.42 -10.55
C LYS A 81 -9.58 -24.49 -9.63
N LYS A 82 -9.84 -24.14 -8.36
CA LYS A 82 -10.47 -25.07 -7.39
C LYS A 82 -11.87 -25.48 -7.84
N ASN A 83 -12.69 -24.53 -8.30
CA ASN A 83 -14.06 -24.81 -8.76
C ASN A 83 -14.07 -25.70 -10.01
N LEU A 84 -13.22 -25.43 -11.00
CA LEU A 84 -13.12 -26.24 -12.23
C LEU A 84 -12.72 -27.69 -11.95
N ASN A 85 -11.89 -27.94 -10.94
CA ASN A 85 -11.52 -29.29 -10.54
C ASN A 85 -12.65 -30.01 -9.80
N ALA A 86 -13.49 -29.29 -9.07
CA ALA A 86 -14.62 -29.86 -8.34
C ALA A 86 -15.77 -30.30 -9.28
N GLU A 87 -15.93 -29.63 -10.41
CA GLU A 87 -16.94 -29.97 -11.44
C GLU A 87 -16.54 -31.19 -12.30
N LYS A 88 -15.26 -31.56 -12.29
CA LYS A 88 -14.72 -32.70 -13.07
C LYS A 88 -14.72 -34.04 -12.33
N ILE A 89 -15.19 -34.08 -11.08
CA ILE A 89 -15.24 -35.26 -10.21
C ILE A 89 -16.70 -35.60 -9.97
#